data_AF-A0A6L5BB24-F1
#
_entry.id   AF-A0A6L5BB24-F1
#
_cell.length_a   1.000
_cell.length_b   1.000
_cell.length_c   1.000
_cell.angle_alpha   90.00
_cell.angle_beta   90.00
_cell.angle_gamma   90.00
#
_symmetry.space_group_name_H-M   'P 1'
#
loop_
_entity.id
_entity.type
_entity.pdbx_description
1 polymer ?
#
loop_
_entity_poly.entity_id
_entity_poly.type
_entity_poly.pdbx_seq_one_letter_code
_entity_poly.pdbx_strand_id
1 'polypeptide(L)' 'FNLSTIVQDNTDGLQIIIKDQEIRILIRKRVEDVDSEDNGFPNELKILQGKEYTFKLLIQAKNVEKSNLDYVTIRIIPGL' A
#
# COMPACT_ATOMS: atom_id res chain seq x y z
N PHE A 1 -3.48 -3.33 -10.57
CA PHE A 1 -4.11 -2.14 -9.94
C PHE A 1 -3.11 -1.48 -8.98
N ASN A 2 -3.35 -0.24 -8.55
CA ASN A 2 -2.59 0.38 -7.47
C ASN A 2 -3.49 0.51 -6.24
N LEU A 3 -2.94 0.34 -5.05
CA LEU A 3 -3.65 0.56 -3.80
C LEU A 3 -3.16 1.86 -3.18
N SER A 4 -4.05 2.85 -3.06
CA SER A 4 -3.80 4.03 -2.24
C SER A 4 -4.25 3.73 -0.82
N THR A 5 -3.39 3.96 0.16
CA THR A 5 -3.69 3.67 1.57
C THR A 5 -2.93 4.62 2.50
N ILE A 6 -3.35 4.64 3.76
CA ILE A 6 -2.68 5.37 4.82
C ILE A 6 -1.96 4.35 5.69
N VAL A 7 -0.66 4.53 5.88
CA VAL A 7 0.11 3.81 6.89
C VAL A 7 0.29 4.71 8.10
N GLN A 8 0.26 4.16 9.31
CA GLN A 8 0.30 4.94 10.54
C GLN A 8 1.33 4.34 11.49
N ASP A 9 2.04 5.23 12.19
CA ASP A 9 2.82 4.87 13.37
C ASP A 9 2.34 5.69 14.58
N ASN A 10 3.16 5.77 15.63
CA ASN A 10 2.86 6.53 16.83
C ASN A 10 2.98 8.06 16.67
N THR A 11 3.39 8.55 15.50
CA THR A 11 3.57 9.98 15.21
C THR A 11 2.44 10.54 14.37
N ASP A 12 2.17 9.95 13.19
CA ASP A 12 1.09 10.36 12.28
C ASP A 12 0.85 9.29 11.20
N GLY A 13 -0.10 9.57 10.30
CA GLY A 13 -0.33 8.84 9.08
C GLY A 13 0.43 9.39 7.87
N LEU A 14 0.88 8.50 7.00
CA LEU A 14 1.45 8.82 5.70
C LEU A 14 0.62 8.18 4.60
N GLN A 15 0.20 8.97 3.61
CA GLN A 15 -0.50 8.46 2.43
C GLN A 15 0.51 7.87 1.44
N ILE A 16 0.33 6.60 1.10
CA ILE A 16 1.22 5.86 0.20
C ILE A 16 0.44 5.21 -0.94
N ILE A 17 1.12 5.07 -2.08
CA ILE A 17 0.68 4.29 -3.22
C ILE A 17 1.50 3.01 -3.27
N ILE A 18 0.84 1.88 -3.15
CA ILE A 18 1.42 0.55 -3.33
C ILE A 18 1.16 0.11 -4.77
N LYS A 19 2.25 -0.24 -5.47
CA LYS A 19 2.18 -0.72 -6.85
C LYS A 19 1.75 -2.17 -6.89
N ASP A 20 1.09 -2.55 -7.99
CA ASP A 20 0.56 -3.89 -8.26
C ASP A 20 1.52 -5.03 -7.86
N GLN A 21 2.80 -4.91 -8.23
CA GLN A 21 3.82 -5.91 -7.94
C GLN A 21 3.96 -6.16 -6.43
N GLU A 22 4.03 -5.10 -5.62
CA GLU A 22 4.18 -5.21 -4.17
C GLU A 22 2.89 -5.75 -3.52
N ILE A 23 1.73 -5.37 -4.05
CA ILE A 23 0.45 -5.93 -3.59
C ILE A 23 0.45 -7.44 -3.78
N ARG A 24 0.78 -7.94 -4.99
CA ARG A 24 0.84 -9.38 -5.29
C ARG A 24 1.81 -10.12 -4.38
N ILE A 25 2.94 -9.52 -4.04
CA ILE A 25 3.92 -10.11 -3.12
C ILE A 25 3.34 -10.23 -1.71
N LEU A 26 2.61 -9.22 -1.24
CA LEU A 26 1.99 -9.23 0.08
C LEU A 26 0.86 -10.24 0.20
N ILE A 27 -0.04 -10.31 -0.77
CA ILE A 27 -1.21 -11.20 -0.73
C ILE A 27 -0.93 -12.60 -1.29
N ARG A 28 0.22 -12.80 -1.96
CA ARG A 28 0.60 -14.04 -2.68
C ARG A 28 -0.46 -14.54 -3.67
N LYS A 29 -1.20 -13.60 -4.24
CA LYS A 29 -2.30 -13.82 -5.19
C LYS A 29 -2.15 -12.88 -6.38
N ARG A 30 -2.65 -13.28 -7.55
CA ARG A 30 -2.73 -12.41 -8.73
C ARG A 30 -3.95 -11.51 -8.62
N VAL A 31 -3.97 -10.45 -9.43
CA VAL A 31 -5.12 -9.53 -9.54
C VAL A 31 -6.40 -10.28 -9.92
N GLU A 32 -6.29 -11.27 -10.79
CA GLU A 32 -7.39 -12.15 -11.20
C GLU A 32 -7.96 -12.98 -10.04
N ASP A 33 -7.17 -13.22 -8.99
CA ASP A 33 -7.58 -13.94 -7.78
C ASP A 33 -8.10 -13.00 -6.68
N VAL A 34 -8.04 -11.68 -6.92
CA VAL A 34 -8.60 -10.64 -6.06
C VAL A 34 -9.96 -10.28 -6.65
N ASP A 35 -10.89 -11.22 -6.49
CA ASP A 35 -12.24 -11.07 -7.02
C ASP A 35 -13.08 -10.22 -6.07
N SER A 36 -13.75 -9.21 -6.61
CA SER A 36 -14.74 -8.44 -5.87
C SER A 36 -16.10 -8.84 -6.43
N GLU A 37 -16.63 -9.99 -5.98
CA GLU A 37 -17.96 -10.47 -6.38
C GLU A 37 -19.07 -9.45 -6.09
N ASP A 38 -18.81 -8.54 -5.14
CA ASP A 38 -19.58 -7.32 -4.89
C ASP A 38 -18.64 -6.11 -5.05
N ASN A 39 -19.15 -4.96 -5.52
CA ASN A 39 -18.44 -3.67 -5.69
C ASN A 39 -17.76 -3.10 -4.41
N GLY A 40 -17.54 -3.91 -3.37
CA GLY A 40 -16.84 -3.60 -2.14
C GLY A 40 -15.32 -3.79 -2.22
N PHE A 41 -14.65 -3.42 -1.12
CA PHE A 41 -13.20 -3.59 -0.99
C PHE A 41 -12.83 -5.09 -0.88
N PRO A 42 -11.86 -5.59 -1.69
CA PRO A 42 -11.54 -7.01 -1.74
C PRO A 42 -11.14 -7.58 -0.37
N ASN A 43 -11.72 -8.73 -0.01
CA ASN A 43 -11.46 -9.38 1.28
C ASN A 43 -10.00 -9.82 1.40
N GLU A 44 -9.37 -10.16 0.28
CA GLU A 44 -7.95 -10.49 0.14
C GLU A 44 -7.05 -9.37 0.64
N LEU A 45 -7.46 -8.11 0.49
CA LEU A 45 -6.67 -6.97 0.92
C LEU A 45 -6.91 -6.61 2.39
N LYS A 46 -8.03 -7.07 2.99
CA LYS A 46 -8.30 -6.85 4.42
C LYS A 46 -7.27 -7.50 5.32
N ILE A 47 -6.64 -8.59 4.86
CA ILE A 47 -5.57 -9.29 5.61
C ILE A 47 -4.34 -8.42 5.87
N LEU A 48 -4.20 -7.28 5.17
CA LEU A 48 -3.08 -6.36 5.32
C LEU A 48 -3.30 -5.36 6.46
N GLN A 49 -4.55 -5.14 6.89
CA GLN A 49 -4.89 -4.15 7.91
C GLN A 49 -4.40 -4.58 9.30
N GLY A 50 -3.95 -3.61 10.11
CA GLY A 50 -3.51 -3.83 11.49
C GLY A 50 -2.22 -4.65 11.63
N LYS A 51 -1.49 -4.86 10.53
CA LYS A 51 -0.19 -5.53 10.54
C LYS A 51 0.94 -4.53 10.43
N GLU A 52 2.06 -4.86 11.05
CA GLU A 52 3.27 -4.07 10.99
C GLU A 52 4.06 -4.39 9.71
N TYR A 53 4.62 -3.35 9.10
CA TYR A 53 5.44 -3.45 7.90
C TYR A 53 6.55 -2.40 7.94
N THR A 54 7.67 -2.72 7.30
CA THR A 54 8.70 -1.75 6.93
C THR A 54 8.52 -1.34 5.47
N PHE A 55 8.55 -0.04 5.21
CA PHE A 55 8.35 0.54 3.88
C PHE A 55 9.62 1.21 3.37
N LYS A 56 9.98 0.95 2.11
CA LYS A 56 10.93 1.76 1.34
C LYS A 56 10.16 2.64 0.37
N LEU A 57 10.25 3.95 0.55
CA LEU A 57 9.49 4.94 -0.22
C LEU A 57 10.37 5.67 -1.24
N LEU A 58 9.80 6.01 -2.39
CA LEU A 58 10.39 6.90 -3.38
C LEU A 58 9.91 8.33 -3.12
N ILE A 59 10.84 9.21 -2.79
CA ILE A 59 10.58 10.65 -2.67
C ILE A 59 10.77 11.28 -4.05
N GLN A 60 9.77 12.01 -4.52
CA GLN A 60 9.77 12.71 -5.82
C GLN A 60 9.63 14.22 -5.61
N ALA A 61 9.93 15.02 -6.65
CA ALA A 61 9.82 16.49 -6.59
C ALA A 61 8.45 16.96 -6.06
N LYS A 62 7.36 16.34 -6.53
CA LYS A 62 5.99 16.62 -6.06
C LYS A 62 5.78 16.42 -4.55
N ASN A 63 6.54 15.53 -3.91
CA ASN A 63 6.47 15.30 -2.48
C ASN A 63 7.25 16.40 -1.73
N VAL A 64 8.42 16.77 -2.23
CA VAL A 64 9.26 17.83 -1.66
C VAL A 64 8.58 19.19 -1.76
N GLU A 65 7.98 19.48 -2.90
CA GLU A 65 7.22 20.71 -3.17
C GLU A 65 5.83 20.71 -2.51
N LYS A 66 5.42 19.59 -1.90
CA LYS A 66 4.10 19.38 -1.28
C LYS A 66 2.92 19.60 -2.24
N SER A 67 3.15 19.50 -3.55
CA SER A 67 2.10 19.55 -4.57
C SER A 67 1.32 18.23 -4.66
N ASN A 68 1.90 17.14 -4.14
CA ASN A 68 1.22 15.86 -3.92
C ASN A 68 1.83 15.12 -2.71
N LEU A 69 0.98 14.76 -1.75
CA LEU A 69 1.38 14.09 -0.50
C LEU A 69 1.42 12.55 -0.61
N ASP A 70 1.12 11.99 -1.79
CA ASP A 70 1.20 10.55 -2.04
C ASP A 70 2.65 10.11 -2.29
N TYR A 71 3.17 9.27 -1.40
CA TYR A 71 4.48 8.66 -1.54
C TYR A 71 4.37 7.33 -2.28
N VAL A 72 5.20 7.10 -3.30
CA VAL A 72 5.19 5.83 -4.03
C VAL A 72 6.06 4.82 -3.29
N THR A 73 5.52 3.62 -3.07
CA THR A 73 6.26 2.54 -2.41
C THR A 73 7.14 1.81 -3.42
N ILE A 74 8.42 1.62 -3.07
CA ILE A 74 9.38 0.79 -3.81
C ILE A 74 9.37 -0.63 -3.27
N ARG A 75 9.31 -0.78 -1.94
CA ARG A 75 9.35 -2.09 -1.27
C ARG A 75 8.55 -2.11 0.02
N ILE A 76 7.88 -3.23 0.28
CA ILE A 76 7.21 -3.54 1.54
C ILE A 76 7.76 -4.84 2.09
N ILE A 77 8.06 -4.84 3.39
CA ILE A 77 8.60 -5.99 4.12
C ILE A 77 7.69 -6.20 5.34
N PRO A 78 7.08 -7.39 5.53
CA PRO A 78 6.36 -7.70 6.76
C PRO A 78 7.22 -7.47 8.00
N GLY A 79 6.62 -6.89 9.04
CA GLY A 79 7.21 -6.78 10.37
C GLY A 79 7.46 -8.16 10.99
N LEU A 80 8.34 -8.20 12.00
CA LEU A 80 8.65 -9.40 12.79
C LEU A 80 7.49 -9.76 13.72
#